data_AF-A0A2V8BQ50-F1
#
_entry.id   AF-A0A2V8BQ50-F1
#
_cell.length_a   1.000
_cell.length_b   1.000
_cell.length_c   1.000
_cell.angle_alpha   90.00
_cell.angle_beta   90.00
_cell.angle_gamma   90.00
#
_symmetry.space_group_name_H-M   'P 1'
#
loop_
_entity.id
_entity.type
_entity.pdbx_description
1 polymer ?
#
loop_
_entity_poly.entity_id
_entity_poly.type
_entity_poly.pdbx_seq_one_letter_code
_entity_poly.pdbx_strand_id
1 'polypeptide(L)'
;MDRSGQTKIADRSCWPGAIIGGVNALTCACRQLRSSPAFALAAIGSLALGIGANTAIFSLANVLFRPVAVREPSTLVRIATVGVDGRPGGVLGPAVDLIREERLFDRVCGLLAPGATVDINGHVAPVNTHTFTGDCFATLGVRAALGRLLTADDDRPGAANVVVLSYDAWRQHFGGSPLVLGTTINIEGATFTVVGVTESSFTGLQIGFPTQLFWAFSDRVNLGAGIPRRSLLPMEVFARLKPGGAVEAATARLQALWPQVREASVPPQYVGVQRARYLQRRILVASGSTGLDYVLRPRFQTPLVVLLAVCGVVLLVMSVNVASLLLARAARRRRGVLVRYALGASRWRLIQDSLAGSGLLLAGGFIGAMMLSYWVDKVLVSLYSGTMVGLTIDVAPDGRVLAFTVVLSAIAFVVFAVAPAFKVSGVDGAALNAASTRLIELVRWLVEGAPSDATGCCGRSWHRPATGCCSRRIPKRLFRFNLLSRSPRGRGVAARRTVVRAVTPVSPGRSAQRRPNWRRRLGSRDRRRTGFGDRQHLCDDADSVRSRCVL
;
A
#
# COMPACT_ATOMS: atom_id res chain seq x y z
N MET A 1 33.86 -29.37 55.70
CA MET A 1 34.31 -27.98 55.47
C MET A 1 35.44 -28.03 54.47
N ASP A 2 35.31 -27.40 53.31
CA ASP A 2 36.29 -26.42 52.81
C ASP A 2 35.63 -25.53 51.74
N ARG A 3 36.02 -24.27 51.63
CA ARG A 3 35.50 -23.27 50.69
C ARG A 3 36.66 -22.57 49.98
N SER A 4 37.05 -23.06 48.81
CA SER A 4 37.99 -22.36 47.91
C SER A 4 37.33 -22.03 46.57
N GLY A 5 36.49 -20.99 46.60
CA GLY A 5 35.82 -20.47 45.40
C GLY A 5 36.78 -19.75 44.45
N GLN A 6 37.51 -20.50 43.62
CA GLN A 6 38.30 -19.93 42.53
C GLN A 6 37.39 -19.44 41.39
N THR A 7 36.88 -18.21 41.52
CA THR A 7 36.33 -17.49 40.38
C THR A 7 37.46 -17.08 39.44
N LYS A 8 37.51 -17.65 38.23
CA LYS A 8 38.48 -17.31 37.17
C LYS A 8 38.49 -15.80 36.91
N ILE A 9 39.53 -15.10 37.36
CA ILE A 9 39.79 -13.69 37.05
C ILE A 9 40.34 -13.59 35.62
N ALA A 10 39.44 -13.70 34.64
CA ALA A 10 39.75 -13.61 33.22
C ALA A 10 39.47 -12.20 32.67
N ASP A 11 40.16 -11.17 33.19
CA ASP A 11 39.99 -9.76 32.73
C ASP A 11 41.27 -8.90 32.87
N ARG A 12 42.44 -9.43 32.48
CA ARG A 12 43.74 -8.70 32.54
C ARG A 12 44.18 -8.06 31.21
N SER A 13 43.44 -8.19 30.11
CA SER A 13 43.93 -7.83 28.76
C SER A 13 43.29 -6.61 28.07
N CYS A 14 42.38 -5.86 28.69
CA CYS A 14 41.77 -4.65 28.09
C CYS A 14 42.47 -3.31 28.53
N TRP A 15 43.81 -3.30 28.71
CA TRP A 15 44.66 -2.10 28.95
C TRP A 15 46.01 -2.25 28.22
N PRO A 16 46.70 -1.20 27.71
CA PRO A 16 46.50 0.25 27.91
C PRO A 16 46.27 1.06 26.59
N GLY A 17 46.38 2.40 26.65
CA GLY A 17 46.47 3.30 25.47
C GLY A 17 45.16 3.99 25.03
N ALA A 18 45.18 5.33 24.86
CA ALA A 18 43.99 6.13 24.55
C ALA A 18 43.49 5.98 23.10
N ILE A 19 44.40 5.93 22.12
CA ILE A 19 44.07 5.72 20.69
C ILE A 19 43.71 4.24 20.44
N ILE A 20 44.32 3.32 21.19
CA ILE A 20 44.00 1.87 21.18
C ILE A 20 42.64 1.59 21.87
N GLY A 21 42.08 2.57 22.60
CA GLY A 21 40.86 2.42 23.40
C GLY A 21 39.63 2.01 22.59
N GLY A 22 39.43 2.55 21.39
CA GLY A 22 38.26 2.21 20.55
C GLY A 22 38.30 0.79 19.99
N VAL A 23 39.47 0.37 19.48
CA VAL A 23 39.67 -1.00 18.97
C VAL A 23 39.55 -2.02 20.10
N ASN A 24 40.16 -1.74 21.26
CA ASN A 24 40.01 -2.58 22.45
C ASN A 24 38.56 -2.64 22.94
N ALA A 25 37.81 -1.54 22.94
CA ALA A 25 36.39 -1.53 23.31
C ALA A 25 35.56 -2.42 22.36
N LEU A 26 35.79 -2.35 21.04
CA LEU A 26 35.15 -3.21 20.05
C LEU A 26 35.53 -4.69 20.22
N THR A 27 36.82 -5.01 20.42
CA THR A 27 37.27 -6.40 20.63
C THR A 27 36.76 -6.98 21.95
N CYS A 28 36.81 -6.22 23.04
CA CYS A 28 36.27 -6.64 24.34
C CYS A 28 34.73 -6.76 24.25
N ALA A 29 34.02 -5.90 23.50
CA ALA A 29 32.58 -6.04 23.20
C ALA A 29 32.23 -7.28 22.37
N CYS A 30 32.97 -7.57 21.30
CA CYS A 30 32.80 -8.78 20.47
C CYS A 30 32.93 -10.07 21.32
N ARG A 31 33.99 -10.17 22.14
CA ARG A 31 34.16 -11.30 23.08
C ARG A 31 32.99 -11.39 24.06
N GLN A 32 32.53 -10.25 24.57
CA GLN A 32 31.43 -10.17 25.53
C GLN A 32 30.06 -10.53 24.93
N LEU A 33 29.85 -10.37 23.62
CA LEU A 33 28.66 -10.82 22.92
C LEU A 33 28.73 -12.32 22.60
N ARG A 34 29.89 -12.82 22.15
CA ARG A 34 30.15 -14.26 21.96
C ARG A 34 29.98 -15.08 23.25
N SER A 35 30.31 -14.51 24.41
CA SER A 35 30.07 -15.16 25.71
C SER A 35 28.60 -15.18 26.16
N SER A 36 27.68 -14.55 25.41
CA SER A 36 26.27 -14.45 25.74
C SER A 36 25.39 -14.56 24.48
N PRO A 37 25.47 -15.69 23.73
CA PRO A 37 24.90 -15.78 22.39
C PRO A 37 23.38 -15.59 22.39
N ALA A 38 22.65 -16.18 23.35
CA ALA A 38 21.20 -16.02 23.47
C ALA A 38 20.74 -14.56 23.60
N PHE A 39 21.48 -13.73 24.36
CA PHE A 39 21.20 -12.29 24.45
C PHE A 39 21.49 -11.58 23.12
N ALA A 40 22.60 -11.91 22.47
CA ALA A 40 22.99 -11.26 21.22
C ALA A 40 21.99 -11.59 20.10
N LEU A 41 21.58 -12.85 19.98
CA LEU A 41 20.57 -13.33 19.04
C LEU A 41 19.20 -12.71 19.32
N ALA A 42 18.76 -12.62 20.58
CA ALA A 42 17.49 -11.98 20.92
C ALA A 42 17.50 -10.48 20.55
N ALA A 43 18.56 -9.75 20.91
CA ALA A 43 18.66 -8.32 20.62
C ALA A 43 18.79 -8.04 19.10
N ILE A 44 19.66 -8.78 18.40
CA ILE A 44 19.82 -8.65 16.94
C ILE A 44 18.54 -9.06 16.22
N GLY A 45 17.88 -10.16 16.63
CA GLY A 45 16.63 -10.63 16.05
C GLY A 45 15.48 -9.64 16.21
N SER A 46 15.29 -9.06 17.40
CA SER A 46 14.28 -8.02 17.62
C SER A 46 14.55 -6.75 16.81
N LEU A 47 15.81 -6.31 16.71
CA LEU A 47 16.18 -5.17 15.86
C LEU A 47 15.98 -5.48 14.38
N ALA A 48 16.44 -6.64 13.91
CA ALA A 48 16.30 -7.09 12.53
C ALA A 48 14.84 -7.20 12.11
N LEU A 49 13.97 -7.76 12.95
CA LEU A 49 12.53 -7.88 12.69
C LEU A 49 11.84 -6.51 12.69
N GLY A 50 12.10 -5.67 13.69
CA GLY A 50 11.52 -4.33 13.76
C GLY A 50 11.95 -3.44 12.59
N ILE A 51 13.25 -3.34 12.32
CA ILE A 51 13.80 -2.47 11.28
C ILE A 51 13.53 -3.06 9.88
N GLY A 52 13.68 -4.38 9.71
CA GLY A 52 13.52 -5.07 8.43
C GLY A 52 12.07 -5.06 7.93
N ALA A 53 11.08 -5.31 8.79
CA ALA A 53 9.67 -5.24 8.40
C ALA A 53 9.25 -3.83 7.98
N ASN A 54 9.66 -2.80 8.75
CA ASN A 54 9.42 -1.40 8.36
C ASN A 54 10.15 -1.02 7.07
N THR A 55 11.34 -1.58 6.84
CA THR A 55 12.09 -1.35 5.60
C THR A 55 11.35 -1.95 4.41
N ALA A 56 10.93 -3.22 4.44
CA ALA A 56 10.19 -3.86 3.34
C ALA A 56 8.90 -3.08 2.97
N ILE A 57 8.11 -2.70 3.98
CA ILE A 57 6.88 -1.92 3.78
C ILE A 57 7.18 -0.52 3.23
N PHE A 58 8.25 0.12 3.71
CA PHE A 58 8.71 1.40 3.16
C PHE A 58 9.24 1.25 1.73
N SER A 59 9.93 0.16 1.38
CA SER A 59 10.38 -0.12 0.02
C SER A 59 9.19 -0.25 -0.93
N LEU A 60 8.18 -1.04 -0.56
CA LEU A 60 6.94 -1.17 -1.34
C LEU A 60 6.21 0.18 -1.50
N ALA A 61 6.15 0.99 -0.45
CA ALA A 61 5.62 2.35 -0.52
C ALA A 61 6.46 3.26 -1.43
N ASN A 62 7.79 3.20 -1.33
CA ASN A 62 8.70 4.00 -2.17
C ASN A 62 8.55 3.63 -3.64
N VAL A 63 8.43 2.35 -4.00
CA VAL A 63 8.12 1.92 -5.37
C VAL A 63 6.76 2.44 -5.80
N LEU A 64 5.74 2.31 -4.96
CA LEU A 64 4.38 2.77 -5.27
C LEU A 64 4.31 4.29 -5.48
N PHE A 65 5.12 5.08 -4.78
CA PHE A 65 5.15 6.56 -4.84
C PHE A 65 6.31 7.17 -5.66
N ARG A 66 7.17 6.34 -6.26
CA ARG A 66 8.30 6.79 -7.08
C ARG A 66 7.81 7.64 -8.26
N PRO A 67 8.48 8.76 -8.61
CA PRO A 67 8.28 9.41 -9.89
C PRO A 67 8.62 8.45 -11.03
N VAL A 68 7.88 8.54 -12.14
CA VAL A 68 8.18 7.77 -13.34
C VAL A 68 9.54 8.22 -13.92
N ALA A 69 10.26 7.26 -14.52
CA ALA A 69 11.53 7.49 -15.22
C ALA A 69 11.32 8.21 -16.57
N VAL A 70 10.91 9.47 -16.51
CA VAL A 70 10.71 10.39 -17.64
C VAL A 70 11.39 11.71 -17.35
N ARG A 71 11.64 12.51 -18.40
CA ARG A 71 12.31 13.80 -18.23
C ARG A 71 11.41 14.78 -17.47
N GLU A 72 11.96 15.40 -16.43
CA GLU A 72 11.32 16.45 -15.61
C GLU A 72 9.88 16.09 -15.16
N PRO A 73 9.68 15.03 -14.35
CA PRO A 73 8.34 14.51 -14.04
C PRO A 73 7.41 15.52 -13.37
N SER A 74 7.94 16.51 -12.65
CA SER A 74 7.18 17.60 -12.02
C SER A 74 6.40 18.48 -13.00
N THR A 75 6.80 18.54 -14.26
CA THR A 75 6.11 19.30 -15.32
C THR A 75 5.07 18.46 -16.06
N LEU A 76 5.00 17.15 -15.79
CA LEU A 76 4.08 16.24 -16.45
C LEU A 76 2.74 16.22 -15.70
N VAL A 77 1.64 16.47 -16.41
CA VAL A 77 0.27 16.38 -15.90
C VAL A 77 -0.49 15.26 -16.60
N ARG A 78 -1.40 14.62 -15.88
CA ARG A 78 -2.39 13.69 -16.44
C ARG A 78 -3.72 14.43 -16.59
N ILE A 79 -4.30 14.34 -17.78
CA ILE A 79 -5.62 14.85 -18.13
C ILE A 79 -6.58 13.66 -18.20
N ALA A 80 -7.63 13.68 -17.38
CA ALA A 80 -8.64 12.64 -17.32
C ALA A 80 -10.04 13.24 -17.33
N THR A 81 -11.00 12.56 -17.94
CA THR A 81 -12.42 12.87 -17.72
C THR A 81 -12.89 12.24 -16.41
N VAL A 82 -13.93 12.81 -15.79
CA VAL A 82 -14.58 12.19 -14.63
C VAL A 82 -16.07 12.07 -14.91
N GLY A 83 -16.61 10.87 -14.72
CA GLY A 83 -18.01 10.54 -14.93
C GLY A 83 -18.94 11.04 -13.81
N VAL A 84 -20.25 10.82 -14.02
CA VAL A 84 -21.31 11.11 -13.03
C VAL A 84 -21.17 10.24 -11.78
N ASP A 85 -20.58 9.05 -11.93
CA ASP A 85 -20.18 8.13 -10.86
C ASP A 85 -18.94 8.59 -10.08
N GLY A 86 -18.36 9.74 -10.44
CA GLY A 86 -17.19 10.31 -9.79
C GLY A 86 -15.87 9.61 -10.14
N ARG A 87 -15.88 8.59 -11.02
CA ARG A 87 -14.68 7.84 -11.38
C ARG A 87 -13.90 8.53 -12.49
N PRO A 88 -12.55 8.59 -12.41
CA PRO A 88 -11.73 9.03 -13.52
C PRO A 88 -11.79 8.01 -14.67
N GLY A 89 -11.72 8.50 -15.90
CA GLY A 89 -11.64 7.70 -17.11
C GLY A 89 -11.06 8.49 -18.27
N GLY A 90 -10.58 7.77 -19.28
CA GLY A 90 -9.86 8.38 -20.40
C GLY A 90 -10.66 9.40 -21.22
N VAL A 91 -9.90 10.20 -21.97
CA VAL A 91 -10.35 11.19 -22.94
C VAL A 91 -10.47 10.51 -24.31
N LEU A 92 -11.55 10.73 -25.06
CA LEU A 92 -11.70 10.17 -26.41
C LEU A 92 -10.74 10.87 -27.38
N GLY A 93 -10.17 10.13 -28.35
CA GLY A 93 -9.19 10.66 -29.32
C GLY A 93 -9.51 12.05 -29.91
N PRO A 94 -10.74 12.34 -30.38
CA PRO A 94 -11.05 13.64 -30.97
C PRO A 94 -10.94 14.80 -29.97
N ALA A 95 -11.21 14.55 -28.68
CA ALA A 95 -10.95 15.52 -27.62
C ALA A 95 -9.45 15.66 -27.32
N VAL A 96 -8.65 14.60 -27.46
CA VAL A 96 -7.17 14.69 -27.33
C VAL A 96 -6.59 15.56 -28.44
N ASP A 97 -7.11 15.41 -29.66
CA ASP A 97 -6.67 16.14 -30.84
C ASP A 97 -7.04 17.64 -30.72
N LEU A 98 -8.27 17.98 -30.33
CA LEU A 98 -8.66 19.36 -30.00
C LEU A 98 -7.82 19.97 -28.84
N ILE A 99 -7.53 19.20 -27.78
CA ILE A 99 -6.66 19.66 -26.67
C ILE A 99 -5.22 19.94 -27.14
N ARG A 100 -4.74 19.22 -28.17
CA ARG A 100 -3.44 19.46 -28.81
C ARG A 100 -3.46 20.76 -29.63
N GLU A 101 -4.53 21.01 -30.36
CA GLU A 101 -4.71 22.21 -31.21
C GLU A 101 -4.76 23.51 -30.40
N GLU A 102 -5.38 23.49 -29.21
CA GLU A 102 -5.42 24.63 -28.27
C GLU A 102 -4.04 25.12 -27.78
N ARG A 103 -2.97 24.32 -27.98
CA ARG A 103 -1.58 24.65 -27.59
C ARG A 103 -1.46 25.16 -26.14
N LEU A 104 -2.33 24.71 -25.23
CA LEU A 104 -2.28 25.05 -23.81
C LEU A 104 -1.03 24.47 -23.13
N PHE A 105 -0.68 23.26 -23.54
CA PHE A 105 0.49 22.50 -23.10
C PHE A 105 1.65 22.66 -24.09
N ASP A 106 2.85 22.28 -23.67
CA ASP A 106 4.03 22.22 -24.54
C ASP A 106 3.90 21.07 -25.55
N ARG A 107 3.61 19.86 -25.06
CA ARG A 107 3.29 18.67 -25.87
C ARG A 107 2.22 17.81 -25.20
N VAL A 108 1.52 17.01 -26.00
CA VAL A 108 0.43 16.12 -25.57
C VAL A 108 0.68 14.70 -26.08
N CYS A 109 0.51 13.73 -25.21
CA CYS A 109 0.59 12.29 -25.44
C CYS A 109 -0.75 11.65 -25.11
N GLY A 110 -1.42 11.07 -26.10
CA GLY A 110 -2.52 10.13 -25.87
C GLY A 110 -1.97 8.70 -25.87
N LEU A 111 -2.36 7.90 -24.90
CA LEU A 111 -2.03 6.47 -24.87
C LEU A 111 -3.23 5.61 -24.53
N LEU A 112 -3.19 4.38 -25.02
CA LEU A 112 -4.03 3.28 -24.59
C LEU A 112 -3.13 2.19 -23.98
N ALA A 113 -3.58 1.54 -22.91
CA ALA A 113 -2.85 0.46 -22.26
C ALA A 113 -3.53 -0.92 -22.45
N PRO A 114 -3.73 -1.42 -23.69
CA PRO A 114 -4.23 -2.77 -23.89
C PRO A 114 -3.07 -3.77 -23.76
N GLY A 115 -3.22 -4.73 -22.85
CA GLY A 115 -2.60 -6.04 -23.07
C GLY A 115 -3.06 -6.55 -24.44
N ALA A 116 -2.12 -7.02 -25.25
CA ALA A 116 -2.37 -7.49 -26.61
C ALA A 116 -1.78 -8.89 -26.78
N THR A 117 -2.41 -9.68 -27.63
CA THR A 117 -1.90 -10.97 -28.08
C THR A 117 -0.79 -10.71 -29.08
N VAL A 118 0.42 -11.13 -28.76
CA VAL A 118 1.62 -10.90 -29.57
C VAL A 118 2.26 -12.24 -29.91
N ASP A 119 2.58 -12.43 -31.18
CA ASP A 119 3.42 -13.51 -31.67
C ASP A 119 4.85 -12.98 -31.88
N ILE A 120 5.78 -13.49 -31.08
CA ILE A 120 7.21 -13.24 -31.22
C ILE A 120 7.88 -14.57 -31.58
N ASN A 121 8.39 -14.68 -32.80
CA ASN A 121 9.12 -15.85 -33.32
C ASN A 121 8.33 -17.18 -33.22
N GLY A 122 7.00 -17.16 -33.38
CA GLY A 122 6.12 -18.32 -33.25
C GLY A 122 5.60 -18.57 -31.83
N HIS A 123 6.00 -17.75 -30.85
CA HIS A 123 5.49 -17.81 -29.49
C HIS A 123 4.37 -16.78 -29.28
N VAL A 124 3.13 -17.27 -29.30
CA VAL A 124 1.92 -16.46 -29.08
C VAL A 124 1.62 -16.34 -27.59
N ALA A 125 1.68 -15.13 -27.05
CA ALA A 125 1.39 -14.86 -25.64
C ALA A 125 0.63 -13.53 -25.45
N PRO A 126 -0.18 -13.40 -24.37
CA PRO A 126 -0.68 -12.10 -23.95
C PRO A 126 0.47 -11.27 -23.35
N VAL A 127 0.79 -10.15 -24.00
CA VAL A 127 1.89 -9.27 -23.62
C VAL A 127 1.35 -7.90 -23.23
N ASN A 128 1.93 -7.26 -22.22
CA ASN A 128 1.58 -5.89 -21.84
C ASN A 128 2.13 -4.91 -22.89
N THR A 129 1.26 -4.37 -23.73
CA THR A 129 1.62 -3.38 -24.75
C THR A 129 0.93 -2.04 -24.47
N HIS A 130 1.45 -0.96 -25.03
CA HIS A 130 0.74 0.33 -25.02
C HIS A 130 0.70 0.90 -26.44
N THR A 131 -0.48 1.38 -26.84
CA THR A 131 -0.65 2.13 -28.09
C THR A 131 -0.42 3.61 -27.79
N PHE A 132 0.49 4.27 -28.50
CA PHE A 132 0.92 5.65 -28.26
C PHE A 132 0.57 6.54 -29.46
N THR A 133 0.10 7.78 -29.22
CA THR A 133 0.16 8.82 -30.25
C THR A 133 1.61 9.13 -30.60
N GLY A 134 1.88 9.56 -31.83
CA GLY A 134 3.25 9.69 -32.35
C GLY A 134 4.19 10.60 -31.55
N ASP A 135 3.64 11.66 -30.92
CA ASP A 135 4.39 12.58 -30.05
C ASP A 135 4.69 12.04 -28.64
N CYS A 136 4.22 10.85 -28.25
CA CYS A 136 4.27 10.40 -26.86
C CYS A 136 5.68 10.34 -26.29
N PHE A 137 6.61 9.65 -26.97
CA PHE A 137 7.98 9.54 -26.47
C PHE A 137 8.67 10.91 -26.34
N ALA A 138 8.43 11.82 -27.29
CA ALA A 138 8.96 13.18 -27.25
C ALA A 138 8.31 14.02 -26.12
N THR A 139 7.02 13.82 -25.84
CA THR A 139 6.31 14.45 -24.71
C THR A 139 6.89 13.99 -23.37
N LEU A 140 7.18 12.69 -23.25
CA LEU A 140 7.78 12.07 -22.06
C LEU A 140 9.29 12.35 -21.94
N GLY A 141 9.94 12.75 -23.03
CA GLY A 141 11.38 13.01 -23.10
C GLY A 141 12.24 11.74 -23.02
N VAL A 142 11.67 10.60 -23.45
CA VAL A 142 12.33 9.28 -23.51
C VAL A 142 13.25 9.20 -24.72
N ARG A 143 14.37 8.49 -24.59
CA ARG A 143 15.38 8.28 -25.65
C ARG A 143 15.36 6.86 -26.19
N ALA A 144 15.83 6.70 -27.43
CA ALA A 144 16.14 5.38 -27.99
C ALA A 144 17.49 4.89 -27.45
N ALA A 145 17.56 3.62 -27.06
CA ALA A 145 18.82 2.90 -26.90
C ALA A 145 19.35 2.40 -28.26
N LEU A 146 18.43 2.08 -29.18
CA LEU A 146 18.73 1.55 -30.51
C LEU A 146 17.65 2.01 -31.50
N GLY A 147 18.03 2.33 -32.74
CA GLY A 147 17.09 2.74 -33.78
C GLY A 147 16.42 4.10 -33.49
N ARG A 148 15.13 4.20 -33.78
CA ARG A 148 14.30 5.39 -33.53
C ARG A 148 13.06 5.07 -32.71
N LEU A 149 12.51 6.09 -32.03
CA LEU A 149 11.19 5.99 -31.39
C LEU A 149 10.07 6.33 -32.38
N LEU A 150 8.82 6.17 -31.95
CA LEU A 150 7.65 6.64 -32.67
C LEU A 150 7.67 8.17 -32.80
N THR A 151 7.13 8.66 -33.90
CA THR A 151 7.05 10.07 -34.29
C THR A 151 5.63 10.40 -34.78
N ALA A 152 5.32 11.70 -34.94
CA ALA A 152 4.03 12.14 -35.47
C ALA A 152 3.72 11.64 -36.91
N ASP A 153 4.74 11.21 -37.67
CA ASP A 153 4.54 10.62 -39.00
C ASP A 153 4.02 9.18 -38.93
N ASP A 154 4.34 8.45 -37.85
CA ASP A 154 3.95 7.04 -37.64
C ASP A 154 2.51 6.87 -37.15
N ASP A 155 1.86 7.95 -36.71
CA ASP A 155 0.52 7.99 -36.11
C ASP A 155 -0.52 8.64 -37.06
N ARG A 156 -0.20 8.68 -38.37
CA ARG A 156 -1.11 9.18 -39.41
C ARG A 156 -1.96 8.05 -40.01
N PRO A 157 -3.19 8.35 -40.50
CA PRO A 157 -3.98 7.40 -41.28
C PRO A 157 -3.16 6.83 -42.45
N GLY A 158 -3.15 5.51 -42.59
CA GLY A 158 -2.37 4.81 -43.62
C GLY A 158 -0.85 4.76 -43.42
N ALA A 159 -0.32 5.22 -42.28
CA ALA A 159 1.10 5.06 -41.95
C ALA A 159 1.53 3.59 -41.82
N ALA A 160 2.84 3.35 -41.87
CA ALA A 160 3.40 2.01 -41.69
C ALA A 160 3.21 1.52 -40.24
N ASN A 161 2.82 0.25 -40.08
CA ASN A 161 2.73 -0.39 -38.77
C ASN A 161 4.14 -0.54 -38.15
N VAL A 162 4.48 0.31 -37.18
CA VAL A 162 5.78 0.30 -36.52
C VAL A 162 5.65 0.10 -35.00
N VAL A 163 6.62 -0.61 -34.43
CA VAL A 163 6.69 -0.93 -33.00
C VAL A 163 8.08 -0.62 -32.43
N VAL A 164 8.09 -0.19 -31.18
CA VAL A 164 9.29 0.06 -30.38
C VAL A 164 9.27 -0.92 -29.21
N LEU A 165 10.37 -1.63 -29.00
CA LEU A 165 10.51 -2.55 -27.86
C LEU A 165 10.94 -1.80 -26.60
N SER A 166 10.52 -2.26 -25.43
CA SER A 166 11.22 -1.90 -24.20
C SER A 166 12.59 -2.57 -24.15
N TYR A 167 13.53 -1.96 -23.43
CA TYR A 167 14.88 -2.49 -23.27
C TYR A 167 14.91 -3.92 -22.71
N ASP A 168 13.98 -4.25 -21.82
CA ASP A 168 13.89 -5.59 -21.23
C ASP A 168 13.24 -6.59 -22.18
N ALA A 169 12.23 -6.21 -22.95
CA ALA A 169 11.66 -7.07 -24.00
C ALA A 169 12.70 -7.40 -25.07
N TRP A 170 13.52 -6.42 -25.46
CA TRP A 170 14.65 -6.61 -26.39
C TRP A 170 15.71 -7.59 -25.84
N ARG A 171 16.05 -7.50 -24.55
CA ARG A 171 16.98 -8.45 -23.91
C ARG A 171 16.38 -9.85 -23.74
N GLN A 172 15.12 -9.95 -23.33
CA GLN A 172 14.45 -11.21 -23.04
C GLN A 172 14.12 -12.02 -24.30
N HIS A 173 13.53 -11.39 -25.32
CA HIS A 173 13.03 -12.08 -26.52
C HIS A 173 14.03 -12.11 -27.68
N PHE A 174 14.98 -11.16 -27.74
CA PHE A 174 15.94 -11.01 -28.84
C PHE A 174 17.40 -11.02 -28.39
N GLY A 175 17.68 -11.39 -27.13
CA GLY A 175 19.03 -11.52 -26.58
C GLY A 175 19.87 -10.24 -26.55
N GLY A 176 19.26 -9.06 -26.77
CA GLY A 176 19.99 -7.81 -26.95
C GLY A 176 20.68 -7.67 -28.33
N SER A 177 20.22 -8.40 -29.35
CA SER A 177 20.80 -8.32 -30.70
C SER A 177 20.41 -7.01 -31.41
N PRO A 178 21.36 -6.26 -32.01
CA PRO A 178 21.04 -5.07 -32.80
C PRO A 178 20.31 -5.40 -34.12
N LEU A 179 20.36 -6.66 -34.56
CA LEU A 179 19.64 -7.18 -35.73
C LEU A 179 18.11 -7.23 -35.53
N VAL A 180 17.60 -6.81 -34.37
CA VAL A 180 16.15 -6.69 -34.13
C VAL A 180 15.51 -5.60 -35.01
N LEU A 181 16.27 -4.57 -35.43
CA LEU A 181 15.75 -3.50 -36.27
C LEU A 181 15.31 -4.04 -37.63
N GLY A 182 14.11 -3.67 -38.07
CA GLY A 182 13.52 -4.17 -39.32
C GLY A 182 12.87 -5.55 -39.20
N THR A 183 13.01 -6.26 -38.07
CA THR A 183 12.29 -7.52 -37.86
C THR A 183 10.79 -7.26 -37.67
N THR A 184 9.97 -8.27 -37.96
CA THR A 184 8.51 -8.17 -37.87
C THR A 184 7.96 -8.95 -36.69
N ILE A 185 7.03 -8.34 -35.96
CA ILE A 185 6.27 -8.94 -34.87
C ILE A 185 4.78 -8.87 -35.25
N ASN A 186 4.00 -9.90 -34.96
CA ASN A 186 2.57 -9.86 -35.19
C ASN A 186 1.83 -9.51 -33.89
N ILE A 187 1.01 -8.46 -33.93
CA ILE A 187 0.24 -7.94 -32.80
C ILE A 187 -1.23 -7.96 -33.23
N GLU A 188 -2.05 -8.74 -32.54
CA GLU A 188 -3.51 -8.83 -32.78
C GLU A 188 -3.87 -9.10 -34.26
N GLY A 189 -3.07 -9.96 -34.91
CA GLY A 189 -3.24 -10.37 -36.31
C GLY A 189 -2.61 -9.45 -37.35
N ALA A 190 -2.08 -8.28 -36.96
CA ALA A 190 -1.41 -7.35 -37.86
C ALA A 190 0.12 -7.36 -37.67
N THR A 191 0.86 -7.36 -38.77
CA THR A 191 2.32 -7.25 -38.77
C THR A 191 2.77 -5.83 -38.43
N PHE A 192 3.74 -5.71 -37.51
CA PHE A 192 4.46 -4.49 -37.16
C PHE A 192 5.96 -4.66 -37.35
N THR A 193 6.64 -3.64 -37.84
CA THR A 193 8.10 -3.63 -38.00
C THR A 193 8.77 -2.96 -36.79
N VAL A 194 9.78 -3.60 -36.22
CA VAL A 194 10.56 -3.03 -35.10
C VAL A 194 11.44 -1.90 -35.62
N VAL A 195 11.20 -0.67 -35.14
CA VAL A 195 11.97 0.54 -35.55
C VAL A 195 12.95 1.02 -34.48
N GLY A 196 12.85 0.52 -33.25
CA GLY A 196 13.79 0.88 -32.18
C GLY A 196 13.51 0.21 -30.85
N VAL A 197 14.35 0.57 -29.87
CA VAL A 197 14.31 0.09 -28.49
C VAL A 197 14.41 1.31 -27.55
N THR A 198 13.60 1.36 -26.49
CA THR A 198 13.67 2.44 -25.49
C THR A 198 14.95 2.35 -24.65
N GLU A 199 15.32 3.46 -24.01
CA GLU A 199 16.33 3.44 -22.95
C GLU A 199 15.94 2.54 -21.77
N SER A 200 16.94 2.00 -21.07
CA SER A 200 16.79 0.98 -20.02
C SER A 200 16.10 1.46 -18.75
N SER A 201 16.03 2.77 -18.53
CA SER A 201 15.32 3.37 -17.41
C SER A 201 13.81 3.44 -17.63
N PHE A 202 13.33 3.39 -18.89
CA PHE A 202 11.92 3.56 -19.22
C PHE A 202 11.20 2.20 -19.38
N THR A 203 10.38 1.86 -18.39
CA THR A 203 9.57 0.64 -18.34
C THR A 203 8.10 0.86 -18.72
N GLY A 204 7.74 2.05 -19.23
CA GLY A 204 6.36 2.47 -19.48
C GLY A 204 5.81 3.42 -18.42
N LEU A 205 4.49 3.64 -18.44
CA LEU A 205 3.81 4.59 -17.56
C LEU A 205 2.95 3.93 -16.47
N GLN A 206 2.67 2.64 -16.57
CA GLN A 206 1.82 1.91 -15.63
C GLN A 206 2.64 1.30 -14.49
N ILE A 207 2.36 1.71 -13.25
CA ILE A 207 3.10 1.20 -12.07
C ILE A 207 2.86 -0.30 -11.91
N GLY A 208 3.94 -1.07 -11.73
CA GLY A 208 3.91 -2.52 -11.49
C GLY A 208 3.67 -3.37 -12.73
N PHE A 209 3.28 -2.80 -13.87
CA PHE A 209 3.03 -3.54 -15.11
C PHE A 209 3.91 -2.93 -16.22
N PRO A 210 5.17 -3.37 -16.38
CA PRO A 210 6.08 -2.80 -17.35
C PRO A 210 5.56 -3.10 -18.76
N THR A 211 5.59 -2.09 -19.62
CA THR A 211 5.24 -2.25 -21.03
C THR A 211 6.39 -2.93 -21.75
N GLN A 212 6.09 -3.97 -22.54
CA GLN A 212 7.09 -4.68 -23.36
C GLN A 212 7.17 -4.13 -24.79
N LEU A 213 6.03 -3.71 -25.37
CA LEU A 213 5.97 -3.15 -26.72
C LEU A 213 5.13 -1.85 -26.76
N PHE A 214 5.63 -0.85 -27.48
CA PHE A 214 4.96 0.43 -27.73
C PHE A 214 4.73 0.59 -29.22
N TRP A 215 3.49 0.79 -29.65
CA TRP A 215 3.14 0.86 -31.08
C TRP A 215 2.21 2.05 -31.37
N ALA A 216 2.24 2.58 -32.60
CA ALA A 216 1.38 3.69 -33.00
C ALA A 216 -0.08 3.24 -33.19
N PHE A 217 -1.04 4.16 -33.18
CA PHE A 217 -2.41 3.81 -33.55
C PHE A 217 -2.45 3.40 -35.03
N SER A 218 -2.99 2.22 -35.31
CA SER A 218 -3.08 1.65 -36.65
C SER A 218 -4.52 1.32 -37.03
N ASP A 219 -4.92 1.70 -38.24
CA ASP A 219 -6.20 1.33 -38.83
C ASP A 219 -6.30 -0.18 -39.14
N ARG A 220 -5.15 -0.89 -39.16
CA ARG A 220 -5.08 -2.34 -39.47
C ARG A 220 -5.31 -3.24 -38.24
N VAL A 221 -5.16 -2.74 -37.02
CA VAL A 221 -5.42 -3.52 -35.80
C VAL A 221 -6.86 -3.35 -35.35
N ASN A 222 -7.66 -4.40 -35.56
CA ASN A 222 -9.11 -4.34 -35.45
C ASN A 222 -9.64 -5.26 -34.34
N LEU A 223 -9.85 -4.72 -33.13
CA LEU A 223 -10.26 -5.46 -31.93
C LEU A 223 -11.77 -5.34 -31.53
N GLY A 224 -12.82 -5.43 -32.34
CA GLY A 224 -12.98 -5.41 -33.80
C GLY A 224 -14.02 -4.35 -34.20
N ALA A 225 -15.00 -4.73 -35.02
CA ALA A 225 -16.15 -3.91 -35.44
C ALA A 225 -15.89 -2.72 -36.40
N GLY A 226 -14.70 -2.60 -36.99
CA GLY A 226 -14.53 -1.85 -38.26
C GLY A 226 -14.68 -0.33 -38.22
N ILE A 227 -14.65 0.28 -37.03
CA ILE A 227 -14.63 1.73 -36.84
C ILE A 227 -13.19 2.16 -36.51
N PRO A 228 -12.63 3.25 -37.10
CA PRO A 228 -11.29 3.74 -36.77
C PRO A 228 -11.18 4.07 -35.28
N ARG A 229 -10.44 3.22 -34.56
CA ARG A 229 -10.60 2.99 -33.12
C ARG A 229 -10.18 4.17 -32.25
N ARG A 230 -9.29 5.05 -32.76
CA ARG A 230 -8.87 6.31 -32.12
C ARG A 230 -10.06 7.17 -31.67
N SER A 231 -11.14 7.18 -32.46
CA SER A 231 -12.32 8.03 -32.23
C SER A 231 -13.18 7.63 -31.02
N LEU A 232 -13.25 6.34 -30.68
CA LEU A 232 -14.18 5.78 -29.68
C LEU A 232 -13.50 5.22 -28.44
N LEU A 233 -12.18 5.02 -28.46
CA LEU A 233 -11.44 4.50 -27.32
C LEU A 233 -11.05 5.63 -26.33
N PRO A 234 -11.35 5.48 -25.03
CA PRO A 234 -10.89 6.41 -24.00
C PRO A 234 -9.39 6.20 -23.74
N MET A 235 -8.59 7.20 -24.08
CA MET A 235 -7.15 7.23 -23.88
C MET A 235 -6.81 7.89 -22.55
N GLU A 236 -5.71 7.48 -21.92
CA GLU A 236 -5.07 8.34 -20.94
C GLU A 236 -4.31 9.43 -21.68
N VAL A 237 -4.37 10.65 -21.15
CA VAL A 237 -3.68 11.78 -21.74
C VAL A 237 -2.66 12.30 -20.75
N PHE A 238 -1.41 12.33 -21.17
CA PHE A 238 -0.34 13.04 -20.49
C PHE A 238 0.03 14.28 -21.29
N ALA A 239 0.27 15.38 -20.60
CA ALA A 239 0.71 16.61 -21.23
C ALA A 239 1.83 17.24 -20.41
N ARG A 240 2.73 17.96 -21.09
CA ARG A 240 3.81 18.71 -20.44
C ARG A 240 3.39 20.16 -20.27
N LEU A 241 3.47 20.69 -19.05
CA LEU A 241 3.27 22.10 -18.78
C LEU A 241 4.37 22.91 -19.47
N LYS A 242 4.01 24.10 -19.98
CA LYS A 242 5.00 25.07 -20.48
C LYS A 242 5.94 25.51 -19.36
N PRO A 243 7.16 25.98 -19.66
CA PRO A 243 8.09 26.49 -18.64
C PRO A 243 7.42 27.52 -17.72
N GLY A 244 7.52 27.31 -16.41
CA GLY A 244 6.87 28.15 -15.38
C GLY A 244 5.35 27.97 -15.22
N GLY A 245 4.72 27.05 -15.96
CA GLY A 245 3.29 26.78 -15.85
C GLY A 245 2.88 26.08 -14.54
N ALA A 246 1.84 26.59 -13.89
CA ALA A 246 1.23 25.96 -12.71
C ALA A 246 0.11 24.97 -13.11
N VAL A 247 -0.04 23.88 -12.36
CA VAL A 247 -1.08 22.85 -12.60
C VAL A 247 -2.47 23.47 -12.46
N GLU A 248 -2.66 24.34 -11.48
CA GLU A 248 -3.92 25.01 -11.15
C GLU A 248 -4.38 25.94 -12.28
N ALA A 249 -3.44 26.70 -12.86
CA ALA A 249 -3.71 27.59 -13.98
C ALA A 249 -4.06 26.81 -15.26
N ALA A 250 -3.34 25.72 -15.54
CA ALA A 250 -3.67 24.82 -16.65
C ALA A 250 -5.02 24.11 -16.43
N THR A 251 -5.36 23.75 -15.19
CA THR A 251 -6.65 23.15 -14.81
C THR A 251 -7.78 24.12 -15.09
N ALA A 252 -7.70 25.35 -14.59
CA ALA A 252 -8.74 26.37 -14.77
C ALA A 252 -8.96 26.70 -16.25
N ARG A 253 -7.88 26.86 -17.03
CA ARG A 253 -7.98 27.15 -18.47
C ARG A 253 -8.54 25.98 -19.27
N LEU A 254 -8.14 24.74 -18.98
CA LEU A 254 -8.72 23.56 -19.63
C LEU A 254 -10.19 23.35 -19.24
N GLN A 255 -10.58 23.63 -17.98
CA GLN A 255 -11.97 23.56 -17.54
C GLN A 255 -12.87 24.60 -18.22
N ALA A 256 -12.35 25.80 -18.53
CA ALA A 256 -13.07 26.82 -19.28
C ALA A 256 -13.30 26.42 -20.76
N LEU A 257 -12.30 25.78 -21.40
CA LEU A 257 -12.39 25.28 -22.78
C LEU A 257 -13.20 23.98 -22.91
N TRP A 258 -13.25 23.17 -21.85
CA TRP A 258 -13.82 21.83 -21.88
C TRP A 258 -15.26 21.71 -22.41
N PRO A 259 -16.21 22.64 -22.12
CA PRO A 259 -17.55 22.56 -22.70
C PRO A 259 -17.55 22.60 -24.24
N GLN A 260 -16.67 23.41 -24.85
CA GLN A 260 -16.55 23.52 -26.30
C GLN A 260 -15.89 22.27 -26.89
N VAL A 261 -14.73 21.87 -26.33
CA VAL A 261 -14.01 20.65 -26.73
C VAL A 261 -14.93 19.45 -26.70
N ARG A 262 -15.64 19.24 -25.58
CA ARG A 262 -16.53 18.10 -25.34
C ARG A 262 -17.76 18.10 -26.26
N GLU A 263 -18.32 19.24 -26.64
CA GLU A 263 -19.44 19.28 -27.58
C GLU A 263 -18.98 18.99 -29.01
N ALA A 264 -17.80 19.48 -29.41
CA ALA A 264 -17.19 19.22 -30.70
C ALA A 264 -16.66 17.77 -30.85
N SER A 265 -16.23 17.15 -29.76
CA SER A 265 -15.66 15.79 -29.76
C SER A 265 -16.67 14.67 -29.49
N VAL A 266 -17.98 14.94 -29.54
CA VAL A 266 -19.02 13.91 -29.42
C VAL A 266 -18.92 12.95 -30.61
N PRO A 267 -18.69 11.63 -30.40
CA PRO A 267 -18.70 10.68 -31.50
C PRO A 267 -20.08 10.63 -32.18
N PRO A 268 -20.19 10.57 -33.52
CA PRO A 268 -21.49 10.51 -34.21
C PRO A 268 -22.38 9.32 -33.77
N GLN A 269 -21.77 8.25 -33.26
CA GLN A 269 -22.46 7.07 -32.74
C GLN A 269 -23.08 7.28 -31.35
N TYR A 270 -22.66 8.32 -30.60
CA TYR A 270 -23.18 8.60 -29.26
C TYR A 270 -24.52 9.32 -29.36
N VAL A 271 -25.60 8.54 -29.24
CA VAL A 271 -26.99 9.01 -29.25
C VAL A 271 -27.66 8.84 -27.87
N GLY A 272 -28.74 9.59 -27.65
CA GLY A 272 -29.58 9.51 -26.45
C GLY A 272 -28.79 9.54 -25.13
N VAL A 273 -28.94 8.50 -24.31
CA VAL A 273 -28.31 8.38 -22.99
C VAL A 273 -26.77 8.38 -23.07
N GLN A 274 -26.18 7.84 -24.14
CA GLN A 274 -24.71 7.85 -24.29
C GLN A 274 -24.19 9.27 -24.51
N ARG A 275 -24.86 10.04 -25.39
CA ARG A 275 -24.58 11.47 -25.61
C ARG A 275 -24.69 12.25 -24.30
N ALA A 276 -25.82 12.10 -23.60
CA ALA A 276 -26.07 12.80 -22.34
C ALA A 276 -24.99 12.49 -21.28
N ARG A 277 -24.62 11.21 -21.11
CA ARG A 277 -23.54 10.80 -20.18
C ARG A 277 -22.18 11.37 -20.57
N TYR A 278 -21.87 11.45 -21.86
CA TYR A 278 -20.62 12.03 -22.33
C TYR A 278 -20.57 13.53 -22.08
N LEU A 279 -21.64 14.26 -22.39
CA LEU A 279 -21.76 15.71 -22.14
C LEU A 279 -21.79 16.07 -20.65
N GLN A 280 -22.12 15.14 -19.76
CA GLN A 280 -22.02 15.32 -18.31
C GLN A 280 -20.60 15.11 -17.75
N ARG A 281 -19.64 14.63 -18.55
CA ARG A 281 -18.26 14.46 -18.09
C ARG A 281 -17.61 15.82 -17.81
N ARG A 282 -16.92 15.91 -16.68
CA ARG A 282 -16.01 17.01 -16.31
C ARG A 282 -14.56 16.65 -16.64
N ILE A 283 -13.69 17.63 -16.82
CA ILE A 283 -12.25 17.42 -17.00
C ILE A 283 -11.51 17.63 -15.68
N LEU A 284 -10.48 16.81 -15.45
CA LEU A 284 -9.56 16.89 -14.33
C LEU A 284 -8.14 16.89 -14.88
N VAL A 285 -7.34 17.86 -14.45
CA VAL A 285 -5.88 17.84 -14.59
C VAL A 285 -5.30 17.52 -13.21
N ALA A 286 -4.39 16.56 -13.17
CA ALA A 286 -3.70 16.14 -11.94
C ALA A 286 -2.20 15.98 -12.23
N SER A 287 -1.37 15.88 -11.18
CA SER A 287 0.04 15.53 -11.37
C SER A 287 0.17 14.19 -12.10
N GLY A 288 0.90 14.19 -13.20
CA GLY A 288 1.30 13.01 -13.96
C GLY A 288 2.70 12.50 -13.58
N SER A 289 3.37 13.15 -12.62
CA SER A 289 4.77 12.87 -12.24
C SER A 289 5.07 11.43 -11.84
N THR A 290 4.02 10.67 -11.53
CA THR A 290 4.07 9.28 -11.11
C THR A 290 3.35 8.31 -12.05
N GLY A 291 3.00 8.74 -13.27
CA GLY A 291 2.37 7.87 -14.27
C GLY A 291 0.93 7.45 -13.95
N LEU A 292 0.58 6.27 -14.44
CA LEU A 292 -0.74 5.68 -14.38
C LEU A 292 -0.89 4.74 -13.20
N ASP A 293 -1.98 4.98 -12.48
CA ASP A 293 -2.44 4.10 -11.42
C ASP A 293 -3.97 3.97 -11.46
N TYR A 294 -4.41 2.76 -11.77
CA TYR A 294 -5.81 2.36 -11.84
C TYR A 294 -6.24 1.48 -10.66
N VAL A 295 -5.27 0.86 -9.97
CA VAL A 295 -5.53 -0.28 -9.07
C VAL A 295 -4.67 -0.23 -7.82
N LEU A 296 -3.43 0.25 -7.89
CA LEU A 296 -2.46 0.11 -6.80
C LEU A 296 -2.67 1.17 -5.72
N ARG A 297 -2.45 2.47 -6.00
CA ARG A 297 -2.65 3.55 -5.01
C ARG A 297 -4.10 3.65 -4.52
N PRO A 298 -5.15 3.69 -5.37
CA PRO A 298 -6.52 3.85 -4.87
C PRO A 298 -6.97 2.73 -3.93
N ARG A 299 -6.39 1.52 -4.08
CA ARG A 299 -6.72 0.33 -3.28
C ARG A 299 -5.78 0.12 -2.08
N PHE A 300 -4.49 0.38 -2.24
CA PHE A 300 -3.46 0.06 -1.25
C PHE A 300 -2.91 1.27 -0.48
N GLN A 301 -3.13 2.53 -0.89
CA GLN A 301 -2.62 3.69 -0.15
C GLN A 301 -3.06 3.69 1.31
N THR A 302 -4.36 3.53 1.59
CA THR A 302 -4.88 3.51 2.97
C THR A 302 -4.40 2.27 3.75
N PRO A 303 -4.52 1.02 3.24
CA PRO A 303 -3.93 -0.15 3.90
C PRO A 303 -2.43 -0.02 4.19
N LEU A 304 -1.65 0.54 3.26
CA LEU A 304 -0.20 0.66 3.39
C LEU A 304 0.21 1.70 4.44
N VAL A 305 -0.53 2.81 4.56
CA VAL A 305 -0.34 3.78 5.65
C VAL A 305 -0.69 3.18 7.01
N VAL A 306 -1.79 2.40 7.09
CA VAL A 306 -2.15 1.69 8.32
C VAL A 306 -1.10 0.64 8.68
N LEU A 307 -0.61 -0.13 7.70
CA LEU A 307 0.43 -1.14 7.90
C LEU A 307 1.75 -0.52 8.34
N LEU A 308 2.16 0.61 7.75
CA LEU A 308 3.34 1.38 8.17
C LEU A 308 3.19 1.89 9.62
N ALA A 309 2.01 2.39 10.00
CA ALA A 309 1.74 2.83 11.37
C ALA A 309 1.81 1.65 12.37
N VAL A 310 1.21 0.50 12.05
CA VAL A 310 1.29 -0.72 12.86
C VAL A 310 2.74 -1.19 12.99
N CYS A 311 3.51 -1.21 11.92
CA CYS A 311 4.92 -1.62 11.96
C CYS A 311 5.80 -0.62 12.73
N GLY A 312 5.49 0.67 12.71
CA GLY A 312 6.12 1.67 13.58
C GLY A 312 5.87 1.38 15.07
N VAL A 313 4.64 0.99 15.44
CA VAL A 313 4.32 0.54 16.82
C VAL A 313 5.06 -0.75 17.17
N VAL A 314 5.09 -1.74 16.27
CA VAL A 314 5.83 -3.00 16.49
C VAL A 314 7.33 -2.74 16.68
N LEU A 315 7.95 -1.87 15.88
CA LEU A 315 9.34 -1.45 16.07
C LEU A 315 9.57 -0.82 17.44
N LEU A 316 8.66 0.04 17.90
CA LEU A 316 8.77 0.65 19.23
C LEU A 316 8.71 -0.42 20.34
N VAL A 317 7.81 -1.40 20.24
CA VAL A 317 7.75 -2.55 21.17
C VAL A 317 9.04 -3.38 21.13
N MET A 318 9.52 -3.75 19.94
CA MET A 318 10.78 -4.50 19.79
C MET A 318 11.97 -3.74 20.38
N SER A 319 12.00 -2.42 20.23
CA SER A 319 13.08 -1.58 20.73
C SER A 319 13.03 -1.39 22.26
N VAL A 320 11.82 -1.30 22.85
CA VAL A 320 11.62 -1.34 24.32
C VAL A 320 12.08 -2.68 24.90
N ASN A 321 11.87 -3.79 24.20
CA ASN A 321 12.38 -5.10 24.61
C ASN A 321 13.92 -5.13 24.60
N VAL A 322 14.56 -4.61 23.55
CA VAL A 322 16.03 -4.49 23.46
C VAL A 322 16.59 -3.60 24.57
N ALA A 323 15.96 -2.46 24.87
CA ALA A 323 16.34 -1.59 25.99
C ALA A 323 16.24 -2.30 27.34
N SER A 324 15.19 -3.08 27.56
CA SER A 324 14.96 -3.85 28.78
C SER A 324 16.03 -4.94 28.95
N LEU A 325 16.42 -5.62 27.86
CA LEU A 325 17.51 -6.58 27.83
C LEU A 325 18.87 -5.92 28.13
N LEU A 326 19.14 -4.74 27.55
CA LEU A 326 20.35 -3.95 27.82
C LEU A 326 20.42 -3.50 29.29
N LEU A 327 19.32 -3.03 29.87
CA LEU A 327 19.24 -2.64 31.28
C LEU A 327 19.46 -3.85 32.21
N ALA A 328 18.84 -5.00 31.93
CA ALA A 328 19.05 -6.25 32.68
C ALA A 328 20.48 -6.80 32.54
N ARG A 329 21.16 -6.53 31.42
CA ARG A 329 22.60 -6.83 31.23
C ARG A 329 23.47 -5.86 32.05
N ALA A 330 23.16 -4.57 32.05
CA ALA A 330 23.88 -3.56 32.83
C ALA A 330 23.77 -3.83 34.34
N ALA A 331 22.57 -4.16 34.84
CA ALA A 331 22.34 -4.52 36.24
C ALA A 331 23.19 -5.72 36.68
N ARG A 332 23.25 -6.79 35.88
CA ARG A 332 24.12 -7.97 36.15
C ARG A 332 25.61 -7.64 36.13
N ARG A 333 26.04 -6.63 35.34
CA ARG A 333 27.44 -6.20 35.24
C ARG A 333 27.85 -5.14 36.27
N ARG A 334 26.91 -4.63 37.09
CA ARG A 334 27.13 -3.54 38.06
C ARG A 334 28.33 -3.78 38.99
N ARG A 335 28.53 -5.00 39.49
CA ARG A 335 29.69 -5.35 40.35
C ARG A 335 31.02 -5.14 39.61
N GLY A 336 31.16 -5.62 38.38
CA GLY A 336 32.38 -5.46 37.58
C GLY A 336 32.64 -3.99 37.18
N VAL A 337 31.58 -3.23 36.90
CA VAL A 337 31.68 -1.79 36.62
C VAL A 337 32.16 -1.01 37.85
N LEU A 338 31.62 -1.30 39.04
CA LEU A 338 32.04 -0.66 40.29
C LEU A 338 33.50 -1.00 40.64
N VAL A 339 33.94 -2.25 40.45
CA VAL A 339 35.35 -2.65 40.64
C VAL A 339 36.26 -1.89 39.66
N ARG A 340 35.90 -1.81 38.37
CA ARG A 340 36.67 -1.03 37.38
C ARG A 340 36.74 0.47 37.73
N TYR A 341 35.65 1.04 38.25
CA TYR A 341 35.62 2.44 38.72
C TYR A 341 36.51 2.66 39.95
N ALA A 342 36.49 1.74 40.93
CA ALA A 342 37.37 1.77 42.10
C ALA A 342 38.87 1.61 41.73
N LEU A 343 39.17 0.90 40.64
CA LEU A 343 40.51 0.81 40.03
C LEU A 343 40.88 2.01 39.13
N GLY A 344 40.12 3.11 39.17
CA GLY A 344 40.45 4.36 38.49
C GLY A 344 39.97 4.48 37.03
N ALA A 345 39.08 3.61 36.55
CA ALA A 345 38.52 3.75 35.20
C ALA A 345 37.64 5.00 35.06
N SER A 346 37.94 5.87 34.09
CA SER A 346 37.17 7.09 33.84
C SER A 346 35.74 6.81 33.39
N ARG A 347 34.81 7.70 33.76
CA ARG A 347 33.39 7.61 33.36
C ARG A 347 33.22 7.55 31.84
N TRP A 348 34.05 8.28 31.09
CA TRP A 348 34.04 8.27 29.64
C TRP A 348 34.38 6.90 29.05
N ARG A 349 35.36 6.17 29.63
CA ARG A 349 35.72 4.83 29.17
C ARG A 349 34.59 3.81 29.35
N LEU A 350 33.84 3.92 30.45
CA LEU A 350 32.66 3.09 30.71
C LEU A 350 31.52 3.38 29.70
N ILE A 351 31.36 4.65 29.30
CA ILE A 351 30.43 5.05 28.24
C ILE A 351 30.89 4.50 26.87
N GLN A 352 32.18 4.60 26.54
CA GLN A 352 32.75 4.05 25.30
C GLN A 352 32.56 2.52 25.19
N ASP A 353 32.84 1.75 26.25
CA ASP A 353 32.59 0.30 26.29
C ASP A 353 31.11 -0.03 26.04
N SER A 354 30.19 0.75 26.61
CA SER A 354 28.73 0.57 26.45
C SER A 354 28.25 0.95 25.04
N LEU A 355 28.81 2.02 24.45
CA LEU A 355 28.51 2.45 23.08
C LEU A 355 29.03 1.44 22.06
N ALA A 356 30.25 0.91 22.24
CA ALA A 356 30.81 -0.12 21.37
C ALA A 356 29.98 -1.43 21.40
N GLY A 357 29.58 -1.88 22.59
CA GLY A 357 28.73 -3.05 22.76
C GLY A 357 27.36 -2.92 22.09
N SER A 358 26.71 -1.77 22.25
CA SER A 358 25.43 -1.49 21.61
C SER A 358 25.56 -1.22 20.11
N GLY A 359 26.66 -0.61 19.66
CA GLY A 359 26.93 -0.35 18.25
C GLY A 359 27.10 -1.64 17.46
N LEU A 360 27.73 -2.65 18.05
CA LEU A 360 27.85 -3.97 17.43
C LEU A 360 26.49 -4.70 17.32
N LEU A 361 25.62 -4.55 18.33
CA LEU A 361 24.23 -5.05 18.26
C LEU A 361 23.43 -4.33 17.18
N LEU A 362 23.60 -3.02 17.04
CA LEU A 362 22.94 -2.24 15.99
C LEU A 362 23.42 -2.66 14.60
N ALA A 363 24.74 -2.81 14.39
CA ALA A 363 25.30 -3.27 13.12
C ALA A 363 24.78 -4.66 12.75
N GLY A 364 24.74 -5.60 13.71
CA GLY A 364 24.13 -6.92 13.50
C GLY A 364 22.63 -6.83 13.19
N GLY A 365 21.89 -5.99 13.91
CA GLY A 365 20.46 -5.73 13.68
C GLY A 365 20.18 -5.10 12.32
N PHE A 366 21.02 -4.19 11.84
CA PHE A 366 20.93 -3.54 10.53
C PHE A 366 21.22 -4.54 9.39
N ILE A 367 22.28 -5.34 9.50
CA ILE A 367 22.58 -6.40 8.53
C ILE A 367 21.44 -7.41 8.47
N GLY A 368 20.96 -7.86 9.64
CA GLY A 368 19.79 -8.74 9.73
C GLY A 368 18.51 -8.12 9.15
N ALA A 369 18.29 -6.81 9.35
CA ALA A 369 17.16 -6.09 8.79
C ALA A 369 17.21 -6.01 7.26
N MET A 370 18.39 -5.76 6.68
CA MET A 370 18.58 -5.75 5.22
C MET A 370 18.33 -7.14 4.62
N MET A 371 18.88 -8.18 5.24
CA MET A 371 18.63 -9.58 4.81
C MET A 371 17.15 -9.95 4.93
N LEU A 372 16.49 -9.58 6.03
CA LEU A 372 15.07 -9.86 6.25
C LEU A 372 14.18 -9.08 5.28
N SER A 373 14.46 -7.79 5.03
CA SER A 373 13.70 -7.00 4.04
C SER A 373 13.78 -7.66 2.68
N TYR A 374 14.99 -7.91 2.18
CA TYR A 374 15.19 -8.57 0.87
C TYR A 374 14.49 -9.93 0.75
N TRP A 375 14.46 -10.71 1.84
CA TRP A 375 13.71 -11.97 1.87
C TRP A 375 12.19 -11.77 1.86
N VAL A 376 11.66 -10.86 2.70
CA VAL A 376 10.23 -10.51 2.74
C VAL A 376 9.77 -9.94 1.39
N ASP A 377 10.55 -9.06 0.78
CA ASP A 377 10.26 -8.44 -0.51
C ASP A 377 10.16 -9.51 -1.61
N LYS A 378 11.08 -10.49 -1.65
CA LYS A 378 11.00 -11.63 -2.58
C LYS A 378 9.82 -12.55 -2.31
N VAL A 379 9.53 -12.87 -1.04
CA VAL A 379 8.36 -13.69 -0.68
C VAL A 379 7.07 -12.98 -1.12
N LEU A 380 6.94 -11.68 -0.86
CA LEU A 380 5.76 -10.89 -1.21
C LEU A 380 5.56 -10.81 -2.73
N VAL A 381 6.63 -10.59 -3.50
CA VAL A 381 6.58 -10.63 -4.97
C VAL A 381 6.15 -12.02 -5.45
N SER A 382 6.70 -13.10 -4.89
CA SER A 382 6.34 -14.47 -5.32
C SER A 382 4.88 -14.85 -5.03
N LEU A 383 4.32 -14.36 -3.92
CA LEU A 383 2.92 -14.59 -3.55
C LEU A 383 1.95 -13.88 -4.52
N TYR A 384 2.29 -12.68 -4.97
CA TYR A 384 1.43 -11.89 -5.87
C TYR A 384 1.63 -12.20 -7.36
N SER A 385 2.83 -12.65 -7.77
CA SER A 385 3.11 -12.97 -9.18
C SER A 385 2.24 -14.10 -9.73
N GLY A 386 1.76 -15.01 -8.88
CA GLY A 386 0.81 -16.06 -9.26
C GLY A 386 -0.65 -15.58 -9.39
N THR A 387 -1.01 -14.40 -8.88
CA THR A 387 -2.40 -13.90 -8.88
C THR A 387 -2.65 -12.79 -9.90
N MET A 388 -1.61 -12.06 -10.34
CA MET A 388 -1.71 -10.99 -11.33
C MET A 388 -0.66 -11.18 -12.43
N VAL A 389 -1.11 -11.65 -13.60
CA VAL A 389 -0.26 -11.80 -14.79
C VAL A 389 0.39 -10.46 -15.15
N GLY A 390 1.71 -10.47 -15.34
CA GLY A 390 2.47 -9.28 -15.75
C GLY A 390 2.81 -8.28 -14.64
N LEU A 391 2.48 -8.57 -13.37
CA LEU A 391 2.91 -7.72 -12.25
C LEU A 391 4.39 -7.95 -11.92
N THR A 392 5.24 -6.96 -12.21
CA THR A 392 6.64 -6.93 -11.75
C THR A 392 6.87 -5.69 -10.90
N ILE A 393 7.22 -5.88 -9.64
CA ILE A 393 7.59 -4.81 -8.72
C ILE A 393 9.08 -4.98 -8.41
N ASP A 394 9.93 -4.11 -8.96
CA ASP A 394 11.33 -4.08 -8.58
C ASP A 394 11.47 -3.33 -7.24
N VAL A 395 11.63 -4.11 -6.17
CA VAL A 395 11.85 -3.64 -4.80
C VAL A 395 13.36 -3.55 -4.50
N ALA A 396 14.20 -3.29 -5.51
CA ALA A 396 15.63 -3.05 -5.31
C ALA A 396 15.86 -1.94 -4.24
N PRO A 397 16.81 -2.13 -3.32
CA PRO A 397 17.09 -1.16 -2.26
C PRO A 397 17.69 0.13 -2.83
N ASP A 398 16.80 1.12 -3.04
CA ASP A 398 17.14 2.49 -3.40
C ASP A 398 17.89 3.20 -2.25
N GLY A 399 18.72 4.20 -2.57
CA GLY A 399 19.41 5.02 -1.57
C GLY A 399 18.45 5.71 -0.59
N ARG A 400 17.20 5.95 -0.99
CA ARG A 400 16.11 6.40 -0.11
C ARG A 400 15.73 5.38 0.95
N VAL A 401 15.61 4.11 0.56
CA VAL A 401 15.33 2.99 1.47
C VAL A 401 16.50 2.82 2.43
N LEU A 402 17.74 2.79 1.90
CA LEU A 402 18.95 2.71 2.72
C LEU A 402 19.04 3.86 3.74
N ALA A 403 18.80 5.11 3.32
CA ALA A 403 18.79 6.27 4.20
C ALA A 403 17.69 6.16 5.27
N PHE A 404 16.49 5.73 4.90
CA PHE A 404 15.39 5.48 5.84
C PHE A 404 15.78 4.43 6.89
N THR A 405 16.30 3.27 6.47
CA THR A 405 16.77 2.20 7.37
C THR A 405 17.89 2.69 8.29
N VAL A 406 18.86 3.46 7.78
CA VAL A 406 19.94 4.05 8.58
C VAL A 406 19.41 5.04 9.62
N VAL A 407 18.51 5.95 9.24
CA VAL A 407 17.87 6.90 10.17
C VAL A 407 17.05 6.16 11.23
N LEU A 408 16.27 5.15 10.83
CA LEU A 408 15.46 4.34 11.75
C LEU A 408 16.33 3.55 12.74
N SER A 409 17.46 3.01 12.28
CA SER A 409 18.47 2.35 13.11
C SER A 409 19.14 3.34 14.08
N ALA A 410 19.48 4.54 13.61
CA ALA A 410 20.07 5.59 14.45
C ALA A 410 19.10 6.06 15.56
N ILE A 411 17.80 6.23 15.24
CA ILE A 411 16.76 6.54 16.22
C ILE A 411 16.66 5.41 17.26
N ALA A 412 16.59 4.16 16.82
CA ALA A 412 16.56 3.01 17.72
C ALA A 412 17.81 2.96 18.64
N PHE A 413 18.99 3.25 18.09
CA PHE A 413 20.23 3.32 18.87
C PHE A 413 20.21 4.44 19.92
N VAL A 414 19.87 5.67 19.53
CA VAL A 414 19.87 6.81 20.45
C VAL A 414 18.87 6.60 21.59
N VAL A 415 17.64 6.20 21.27
CA VAL A 415 16.57 6.06 22.28
C VAL A 415 16.82 4.88 23.22
N PHE A 416 17.37 3.75 22.73
CA PHE A 416 17.34 2.49 23.47
C PHE A 416 18.72 1.91 23.85
N ALA A 417 19.81 2.38 23.23
CA ALA A 417 21.18 2.04 23.63
C ALA A 417 21.91 3.18 24.35
N VAL A 418 21.72 4.43 23.90
CA VAL A 418 22.44 5.58 24.46
C VAL A 418 21.76 6.11 25.73
N ALA A 419 20.44 6.32 25.72
CA ALA A 419 19.74 6.87 26.88
C ALA A 419 19.85 6.03 28.18
N PRO A 420 19.83 4.67 28.15
CA PRO A 420 20.06 3.88 29.37
C PRO A 420 21.51 3.96 29.87
N ALA A 421 22.49 4.07 28.97
CA ALA A 421 23.91 4.14 29.35
C ALA A 421 24.20 5.42 30.17
N PHE A 422 23.66 6.56 29.76
CA PHE A 422 23.75 7.79 30.53
C PHE A 422 22.97 7.71 31.85
N LYS A 423 21.74 7.14 31.86
CA LYS A 423 20.97 6.98 33.10
C LYS A 423 21.62 6.05 34.12
N VAL A 424 22.36 5.02 33.70
CA VAL A 424 23.10 4.12 34.63
C VAL A 424 24.37 4.77 35.20
N SER A 425 24.88 5.82 34.56
CA SER A 425 25.99 6.64 35.11
C SER A 425 25.55 7.57 36.25
N GLY A 426 24.26 7.87 36.33
CA GLY A 426 23.61 8.40 37.54
C GLY A 426 23.11 7.25 38.42
N VAL A 427 23.34 7.33 39.72
CA VAL A 427 22.86 6.30 40.65
C VAL A 427 21.35 6.47 40.86
N ASP A 428 20.53 5.69 40.13
CA ASP A 428 19.38 4.94 40.68
C ASP A 428 18.59 4.17 39.59
N GLY A 429 18.95 2.90 39.40
CA GLY A 429 18.39 2.04 38.34
C GLY A 429 17.00 1.45 38.60
N ALA A 430 16.33 1.80 39.71
CA ALA A 430 15.04 1.19 40.09
C ALA A 430 13.84 1.72 39.27
N ALA A 431 13.92 2.96 38.76
CA ALA A 431 12.75 3.65 38.20
C ALA A 431 12.29 3.13 36.81
N LEU A 432 13.16 2.52 35.99
CA LEU A 432 12.79 2.10 34.64
C LEU A 432 12.08 0.75 34.56
N ASN A 433 12.31 -0.18 35.50
CA ASN A 433 11.62 -1.47 35.50
C ASN A 433 10.10 -1.34 35.72
N ALA A 434 9.65 -0.24 36.34
CA ALA A 434 8.23 0.09 36.49
C ALA A 434 7.61 0.74 35.24
N ALA A 435 8.43 1.25 34.31
CA ALA A 435 7.96 1.82 33.05
C ALA A 435 7.78 0.73 31.98
N SER A 436 8.69 -0.25 31.92
CA SER A 436 8.59 -1.37 30.97
C SER A 436 7.42 -2.32 31.30
N THR A 437 7.17 -2.65 32.57
CA THR A 437 5.97 -3.43 32.95
C THR A 437 4.68 -2.72 32.57
N ARG A 438 4.56 -1.41 32.83
CA ARG A 438 3.37 -0.63 32.43
C ARG A 438 3.18 -0.55 30.91
N LEU A 439 4.27 -0.51 30.13
CA LEU A 439 4.18 -0.52 28.66
C LEU A 439 3.82 -1.90 28.12
N ILE A 440 4.33 -2.98 28.73
CA ILE A 440 3.94 -4.36 28.41
C ILE A 440 2.47 -4.60 28.78
N GLU A 441 2.00 -4.13 29.95
CA GLU A 441 0.59 -4.18 30.34
C GLU A 441 -0.30 -3.34 29.42
N LEU A 442 0.17 -2.17 28.95
CA LEU A 442 -0.59 -1.33 28.02
C LEU A 442 -0.66 -1.93 26.60
N VAL A 443 0.42 -2.54 26.11
CA VAL A 443 0.40 -3.31 24.86
C VAL A 443 -0.47 -4.56 24.99
N ARG A 444 -0.39 -5.26 26.12
CA ARG A 444 -1.26 -6.40 26.43
C ARG A 444 -2.73 -5.99 26.47
N TRP A 445 -3.06 -4.87 27.12
CA TRP A 445 -4.41 -4.31 27.15
C TRP A 445 -4.91 -3.87 25.76
N LEU A 446 -4.02 -3.35 24.90
CA LEU A 446 -4.34 -3.01 23.51
C LEU A 446 -4.56 -4.24 22.60
N VAL A 447 -3.93 -5.38 22.91
CA VAL A 447 -3.97 -6.61 22.09
C VAL A 447 -5.05 -7.59 22.57
N GLU A 448 -5.19 -7.78 23.88
CA GLU A 448 -6.15 -8.73 24.50
C GLU A 448 -7.50 -8.07 24.82
N GLY A 449 -7.56 -6.74 24.86
CA GLY A 449 -8.70 -6.01 25.41
C GLY A 449 -8.72 -6.02 26.94
N ALA A 450 -9.64 -5.26 27.54
CA ALA A 450 -9.77 -5.23 29.00
C ALA A 450 -10.32 -6.58 29.52
N PRO A 451 -9.67 -7.25 30.50
CA PRO A 451 -10.16 -8.51 31.05
C PRO A 451 -11.51 -8.31 31.75
N SER A 452 -12.50 -9.10 31.36
CA SER A 452 -13.90 -8.96 31.77
C SER A 452 -14.24 -9.73 33.06
N ASP A 453 -13.33 -9.78 34.04
CA ASP A 453 -13.52 -10.53 35.28
C ASP A 453 -13.68 -9.61 36.50
N ALA A 454 -14.89 -9.06 36.63
CA ALA A 454 -15.37 -8.39 37.84
C ALA A 454 -16.43 -9.25 38.58
N THR A 455 -16.25 -10.58 38.58
CA THR A 455 -17.14 -11.55 39.23
C THR A 455 -16.31 -12.57 40.01
N GLY A 456 -15.88 -12.22 41.22
CA GLY A 456 -14.96 -13.08 41.97
C GLY A 456 -14.67 -12.74 43.44
N CYS A 457 -15.51 -11.97 44.14
CA CYS A 457 -15.30 -11.66 45.57
C CYS A 457 -16.62 -11.54 46.36
N CYS A 458 -17.39 -12.63 46.41
CA CYS A 458 -18.43 -12.84 47.41
C CYS A 458 -18.51 -14.35 47.72
N GLY A 459 -17.82 -14.81 48.77
CA GLY A 459 -17.82 -16.24 49.07
C GLY A 459 -16.74 -16.79 50.01
N ARG A 460 -16.61 -16.23 51.22
CA ARG A 460 -16.43 -17.02 52.47
C ARG A 460 -16.49 -16.15 53.74
N SER A 461 -17.11 -16.73 54.76
CA SER A 461 -17.42 -16.20 56.08
C SER A 461 -16.20 -15.96 56.98
N TRP A 462 -16.24 -14.93 57.84
CA TRP A 462 -15.67 -14.96 59.20
C TRP A 462 -16.46 -14.04 60.15
N HIS A 463 -16.50 -14.39 61.44
CA HIS A 463 -17.27 -13.73 62.50
C HIS A 463 -16.57 -12.48 63.10
N ARG A 464 -17.39 -11.62 63.72
CA ARG A 464 -17.09 -10.56 64.72
C ARG A 464 -16.55 -9.19 64.23
N PRO A 465 -16.76 -8.11 65.03
CA PRO A 465 -16.77 -6.74 64.52
C PRO A 465 -15.66 -5.81 65.08
N ALA A 466 -15.57 -4.63 64.44
CA ALA A 466 -15.03 -3.35 64.94
C ALA A 466 -13.56 -3.27 65.40
N THR A 467 -12.75 -2.48 64.68
CA THR A 467 -12.26 -1.14 65.11
C THR A 467 -11.21 -0.55 64.16
N GLY A 468 -11.16 0.79 64.05
CA GLY A 468 -9.91 1.55 63.85
C GLY A 468 -9.38 1.83 62.44
N CYS A 469 -9.56 3.08 61.99
CA CYS A 469 -8.51 4.00 61.46
C CYS A 469 -7.58 3.62 60.27
N CYS A 470 -7.04 4.56 59.48
CA CYS A 470 -7.45 5.94 59.14
C CYS A 470 -6.61 6.45 57.94
N SER A 471 -7.22 7.20 57.01
CA SER A 471 -6.60 8.20 56.10
C SER A 471 -5.40 7.85 55.21
N ARG A 472 -5.51 8.21 53.92
CA ARG A 472 -4.80 9.40 53.36
C ARG A 472 -5.40 9.83 52.02
N ARG A 473 -5.64 11.14 51.88
CA ARG A 473 -6.11 11.79 50.64
C ARG A 473 -4.94 12.01 49.67
N ILE A 474 -5.20 11.87 48.37
CA ILE A 474 -4.34 12.42 47.30
C ILE A 474 -4.98 13.74 46.83
N PRO A 475 -4.22 14.84 46.67
CA PRO A 475 -4.77 16.11 46.22
C PRO A 475 -5.05 16.11 44.71
N LYS A 476 -6.26 16.52 44.31
CA LYS A 476 -6.59 16.88 42.92
C LYS A 476 -6.39 18.37 42.72
N ARG A 477 -5.45 18.78 41.85
CA ARG A 477 -5.49 20.06 41.09
C ARG A 477 -4.31 20.12 40.10
N LEU A 478 -4.61 19.88 38.81
CA LEU A 478 -4.09 20.59 37.62
C LEU A 478 -4.25 19.68 36.38
N PHE A 479 -5.38 19.81 35.69
CA PHE A 479 -5.50 20.14 34.26
C PHE A 479 -6.96 19.94 33.82
N ARG A 480 -7.62 21.04 33.45
CA ARG A 480 -8.85 21.01 32.65
C ARG A 480 -8.43 21.09 31.18
N PHE A 481 -8.83 20.14 30.37
CA PHE A 481 -9.17 20.38 28.97
C PHE A 481 -10.44 19.58 28.66
N ASN A 482 -11.45 20.25 28.13
CA ASN A 482 -12.72 19.61 27.79
C ASN A 482 -12.58 18.85 26.47
N LEU A 483 -12.94 17.57 26.48
CA LEU A 483 -13.35 16.84 25.28
C LEU A 483 -14.85 16.53 25.42
N LEU A 484 -15.65 17.10 24.51
CA LEU A 484 -17.06 16.77 24.36
C LEU A 484 -17.20 15.57 23.44
N SER A 485 -17.56 14.41 24.00
CA SER A 485 -18.15 13.31 23.25
C SER A 485 -19.32 12.74 24.02
N ARG A 486 -20.54 13.25 23.77
CA ARG A 486 -21.78 12.67 24.30
C ARG A 486 -22.33 11.62 23.35
N SER A 487 -22.45 10.41 23.85
CA SER A 487 -23.54 9.48 23.50
C SER A 487 -24.14 9.01 24.82
N PRO A 488 -25.49 8.96 24.91
CA PRO A 488 -26.07 7.71 25.36
C PRO A 488 -27.36 7.33 24.61
N ARG A 489 -27.55 6.02 24.45
CA ARG A 489 -28.86 5.42 24.17
C ARG A 489 -29.82 5.72 25.33
N GLY A 490 -31.05 6.11 25.03
CA GLY A 490 -32.07 6.36 26.04
C GLY A 490 -32.68 5.07 26.62
N ARG A 491 -32.90 5.07 27.94
CA ARG A 491 -34.04 4.41 28.59
C ARG A 491 -34.72 5.43 29.50
N GLY A 492 -36.04 5.37 29.58
CA GLY A 492 -36.86 6.45 30.14
C GLY A 492 -36.82 6.57 31.66
N VAL A 493 -37.32 7.71 32.14
CA VAL A 493 -37.73 7.96 33.53
C VAL A 493 -39.24 8.17 33.53
N ALA A 494 -39.92 7.61 34.53
CA ALA A 494 -41.37 7.57 34.61
C ALA A 494 -42.00 8.90 35.07
N ALA A 495 -43.19 9.20 34.57
CA ALA A 495 -44.19 10.02 35.27
C ALA A 495 -45.23 9.10 35.95
N ARG A 496 -45.76 9.52 37.10
CA ARG A 496 -46.72 8.72 37.90
C ARG A 496 -48.15 8.85 37.37
N ARG A 497 -48.93 7.77 37.57
CA ARG A 497 -50.40 7.65 37.82
C ARG A 497 -51.29 8.86 37.39
N THR A 498 -52.45 8.64 36.75
CA THR A 498 -53.62 7.99 37.38
C THR A 498 -54.69 7.55 36.37
N VAL A 499 -55.26 6.35 36.58
CA VAL A 499 -56.58 5.78 36.15
C VAL A 499 -57.35 6.41 34.97
N VAL A 500 -57.66 5.58 33.97
CA VAL A 500 -59.01 5.51 33.34
C VAL A 500 -59.37 4.04 33.07
N ARG A 501 -60.65 3.68 33.26
CA ARG A 501 -61.25 2.34 33.11
C ARG A 501 -61.92 2.19 31.73
N ALA A 502 -62.33 0.97 31.38
CA ALA A 502 -63.13 0.69 30.17
C ALA A 502 -64.50 1.42 30.16
N VAL A 503 -65.13 1.55 28.96
CA VAL A 503 -66.52 1.12 28.65
C VAL A 503 -66.92 1.44 27.19
N THR A 504 -67.85 0.63 26.67
CA THR A 504 -68.49 0.48 25.34
C THR A 504 -68.77 1.70 24.42
N PRO A 505 -68.93 1.48 23.10
CA PRO A 505 -69.54 2.44 22.16
C PRO A 505 -71.06 2.19 21.93
N VAL A 506 -71.87 3.25 21.92
CA VAL A 506 -73.25 3.25 21.38
C VAL A 506 -73.54 4.59 20.69
N SER A 507 -74.02 4.54 19.44
CA SER A 507 -74.46 5.68 18.60
C SER A 507 -75.90 6.14 18.96
N PRO A 508 -76.46 7.28 18.45
CA PRO A 508 -76.89 7.38 17.04
C PRO A 508 -76.93 8.79 16.41
N GLY A 509 -77.16 8.89 15.09
CA GLY A 509 -77.47 10.15 14.39
C GLY A 509 -77.45 10.03 12.85
N ARG A 510 -78.62 10.04 12.20
CA ARG A 510 -78.82 9.65 10.78
C ARG A 510 -78.61 10.79 9.77
N SER A 511 -78.11 10.45 8.57
CA SER A 511 -78.88 10.55 7.30
C SER A 511 -78.17 9.81 6.13
N ALA A 512 -78.89 9.49 5.06
CA ALA A 512 -78.51 8.52 4.01
C ALA A 512 -77.75 9.18 2.81
N GLN A 513 -77.15 8.48 1.83
CA GLN A 513 -77.84 7.70 0.79
C GLN A 513 -76.94 6.66 0.05
N ARG A 514 -77.38 5.39 0.09
CA ARG A 514 -77.24 4.25 -0.87
C ARG A 514 -75.92 3.79 -1.56
N ARG A 515 -75.80 2.46 -1.54
CA ARG A 515 -74.87 1.47 -2.14
C ARG A 515 -75.49 0.87 -3.45
N PRO A 516 -74.94 -0.14 -4.22
CA PRO A 516 -74.27 -1.35 -3.72
C PRO A 516 -73.18 -2.11 -4.55
N ASN A 517 -72.65 -3.14 -3.88
CA ASN A 517 -71.70 -4.21 -4.27
C ASN A 517 -72.03 -5.03 -5.54
N TRP A 518 -71.08 -5.88 -5.99
CA TRP A 518 -71.22 -7.37 -6.03
C TRP A 518 -69.86 -8.10 -6.09
N ARG A 519 -69.83 -9.42 -5.82
CA ARG A 519 -68.63 -10.30 -5.80
C ARG A 519 -68.99 -11.72 -6.27
N ARG A 520 -68.10 -12.41 -7.01
CA ARG A 520 -68.24 -13.79 -7.58
C ARG A 520 -69.29 -13.85 -8.74
N ARG A 521 -69.32 -14.84 -9.66
CA ARG A 521 -68.80 -16.22 -9.68
C ARG A 521 -68.57 -16.72 -11.13
N LEU A 522 -67.82 -17.82 -11.25
CA LEU A 522 -67.52 -18.70 -12.40
C LEU A 522 -68.54 -18.82 -13.57
N GLY A 523 -68.02 -19.04 -14.78
CA GLY A 523 -68.74 -19.60 -15.94
C GLY A 523 -67.78 -20.36 -16.89
N SER A 524 -68.18 -21.55 -17.34
CA SER A 524 -67.35 -22.49 -18.14
C SER A 524 -67.90 -22.67 -19.57
N ARG A 525 -67.02 -23.00 -20.55
CA ARG A 525 -67.26 -24.03 -21.60
C ARG A 525 -66.13 -24.20 -22.63
N ASP A 526 -65.64 -25.45 -22.69
CA ASP A 526 -65.56 -26.34 -23.88
C ASP A 526 -64.88 -25.88 -25.20
N ARG A 527 -63.79 -26.57 -25.59
CA ARG A 527 -63.59 -27.07 -26.97
C ARG A 527 -62.57 -28.23 -27.10
N ARG A 528 -63.12 -29.45 -27.07
CA ARG A 528 -62.77 -30.74 -27.74
C ARG A 528 -61.46 -30.97 -28.55
N ARG A 529 -60.92 -32.19 -28.30
CA ARG A 529 -60.46 -33.27 -29.24
C ARG A 529 -59.06 -33.28 -29.92
N THR A 530 -58.13 -34.00 -29.26
CA THR A 530 -57.51 -35.30 -29.67
C THR A 530 -56.99 -35.56 -31.10
N GLY A 531 -55.72 -35.99 -31.17
CA GLY A 531 -55.11 -36.87 -32.19
C GLY A 531 -53.97 -37.70 -31.55
N PHE A 532 -53.79 -38.96 -31.94
CA PHE A 532 -53.01 -40.00 -31.21
C PHE A 532 -51.74 -40.42 -31.98
N GLY A 533 -50.75 -41.04 -31.31
CA GLY A 533 -49.56 -41.61 -31.99
C GLY A 533 -48.46 -42.11 -31.03
N ASP A 534 -48.43 -43.42 -30.80
CA ASP A 534 -47.61 -44.13 -29.80
C ASP A 534 -46.08 -44.01 -29.94
N ARG A 535 -45.35 -44.08 -28.81
CA ARG A 535 -44.70 -45.33 -28.35
C ARG A 535 -44.09 -45.24 -26.95
N GLN A 536 -44.25 -46.32 -26.19
CA GLN A 536 -43.63 -46.56 -24.88
C GLN A 536 -42.19 -47.05 -25.06
N HIS A 537 -41.28 -46.74 -24.13
CA HIS A 537 -40.85 -47.69 -23.09
C HIS A 537 -39.73 -47.17 -22.16
N LEU A 538 -39.73 -47.74 -20.94
CA LEU A 538 -38.63 -47.88 -19.97
C LEU A 538 -38.23 -46.65 -19.13
N CYS A 539 -38.75 -46.64 -17.90
CA CYS A 539 -38.00 -46.32 -16.68
C CYS A 539 -36.80 -47.30 -16.55
N ASP A 540 -35.70 -47.03 -15.82
CA ASP A 540 -35.65 -46.81 -14.36
C ASP A 540 -34.33 -46.13 -13.89
N ASP A 541 -34.27 -45.85 -12.58
CA ASP A 541 -33.09 -45.54 -11.74
C ASP A 541 -32.32 -44.22 -11.92
N ALA A 542 -32.95 -43.16 -11.37
CA ALA A 542 -32.59 -42.51 -10.09
C ALA A 542 -31.12 -42.40 -9.58
N ASP A 543 -30.92 -41.31 -8.82
CA ASP A 543 -29.86 -41.01 -7.83
C ASP A 543 -28.40 -40.85 -8.31
N SER A 544 -27.86 -39.64 -8.47
CA SER A 544 -27.72 -38.71 -7.34
C SER A 544 -27.29 -37.26 -7.73
N VAL A 545 -28.15 -36.29 -7.42
CA VAL A 545 -27.88 -35.20 -6.44
C VAL A 545 -26.36 -34.90 -6.21
N ARG A 546 -25.75 -33.76 -6.59
CA ARG A 546 -26.22 -32.37 -6.43
C ARG A 546 -25.34 -31.35 -7.16
N SER A 547 -25.99 -30.39 -7.81
CA SER A 547 -25.40 -29.10 -8.17
C SER A 547 -25.15 -28.22 -6.93
N ARG A 548 -24.11 -27.37 -6.98
CA ARG A 548 -24.22 -25.88 -7.00
C ARG A 548 -22.90 -25.14 -6.73
N CYS A 549 -22.48 -24.35 -7.72
CA CYS A 549 -22.45 -22.88 -7.69
C CYS A 549 -22.18 -22.12 -6.37
N VAL A 550 -21.37 -21.06 -6.54
CA VAL A 550 -21.43 -19.73 -5.86
C VAL A 550 -20.80 -19.63 -4.47
N LEU A 551 -19.59 -19.04 -4.41
CA LEU A 551 -19.42 -17.59 -4.15
C LEU A 551 -18.12 -17.06 -4.76
#